data_AF-A0A2T0WY12-F1
#
_entry.id   AF-A0A2T0WY12-F1
#
_cell.length_a   1.000
_cell.length_b   1.000
_cell.length_c   1.000
_cell.angle_alpha   90.00
_cell.angle_beta   90.00
_cell.angle_gamma   90.00
#
_symmetry.space_group_name_H-M   'P 1'
#
loop_
_entity.id
_entity.type
_entity.pdbx_description
1 polymer ?
#
loop_
_entity_poly.entity_id
_entity_poly.type
_entity_poly.pdbx_seq_one_letter_code
_entity_poly.pdbx_strand_id
1 'polypeptide(L)'
;MSLISVLVAALAGWLFGAAWYMALSKEWLAATGIPCDENGKPEGNNSALPFVLSAVAMIFVAGFMRHIFASAGITGVGMGLVGGFGIGLFFISPWIMINNAYESRPFKLTLINGGYATFGCAIMGAVLTIF
;
A
#
# COMPACT_ATOMS: atom_id res chain seq x y z
N MET A 1 -9.73 -15.48 -10.75
CA MET A 1 -8.47 -14.71 -10.72
C MET A 1 -7.62 -14.91 -11.98
N SER A 2 -7.89 -14.11 -13.00
CA SER A 2 -7.09 -14.04 -14.24
C SER A 2 -5.90 -13.07 -14.11
N LEU A 3 -5.10 -12.91 -15.18
CA LEU A 3 -4.07 -11.87 -15.25
C LEU A 3 -4.69 -10.46 -15.23
N ILE A 4 -5.89 -10.29 -15.78
CA ILE A 4 -6.63 -9.02 -15.76
C ILE A 4 -6.98 -8.64 -14.31
N SER A 5 -7.37 -9.62 -13.48
CA SER A 5 -7.69 -9.40 -12.06
C SER A 5 -6.48 -8.82 -11.30
N VAL A 6 -5.26 -9.23 -11.66
CA VAL A 6 -4.02 -8.69 -11.07
C VAL A 6 -3.85 -7.21 -11.40
N LEU A 7 -4.02 -6.83 -12.67
CA LEU A 7 -3.85 -5.44 -13.10
C LEU A 7 -4.91 -4.52 -12.48
N VAL A 8 -6.16 -4.99 -12.41
CA VAL A 8 -7.27 -4.22 -11.80
C VAL A 8 -7.06 -4.09 -10.29
N ALA A 9 -6.62 -5.15 -9.61
CA ALA A 9 -6.29 -5.08 -8.19
C ALA A 9 -5.11 -4.12 -7.93
N ALA A 10 -4.04 -4.22 -8.72
CA ALA A 10 -2.90 -3.31 -8.62
C ALA A 10 -3.30 -1.84 -8.82
N LEU A 11 -4.13 -1.56 -9.81
CA LEU A 11 -4.68 -0.22 -10.05
C LEU A 11 -5.52 0.26 -8.86
N ALA A 12 -6.39 -0.59 -8.31
CA ALA A 12 -7.19 -0.25 -7.14
C ALA A 12 -6.33 0.07 -5.91
N GLY A 13 -5.29 -0.74 -5.64
CA GLY A 13 -4.34 -0.48 -4.56
C GLY A 13 -3.51 0.79 -4.76
N TRP A 14 -3.11 1.07 -6.00
CA TRP A 14 -2.36 2.28 -6.35
C TRP A 14 -3.20 3.55 -6.19
N LEU A 15 -4.44 3.55 -6.70
CA LEU A 15 -5.38 4.68 -6.54
C LEU A 15 -5.75 4.89 -5.07
N PHE A 16 -5.96 3.81 -4.32
CA PHE A 16 -6.17 3.89 -2.88
C PHE A 16 -4.96 4.52 -2.16
N GLY A 17 -3.74 4.13 -2.54
CA GLY A 17 -2.53 4.74 -2.01
C GLY A 17 -2.47 6.24 -2.26
N ALA A 18 -2.76 6.67 -3.49
CA ALA A 18 -2.84 8.10 -3.81
C ALA A 18 -3.88 8.81 -2.92
N ALA A 19 -5.09 8.25 -2.78
CA ALA A 19 -6.12 8.82 -1.92
C ALA A 19 -5.71 8.88 -0.44
N TRP A 20 -5.08 7.81 0.07
CA TRP A 20 -4.61 7.71 1.46
C TRP A 20 -3.57 8.77 1.80
N TYR A 21 -2.53 8.90 0.97
CA TYR A 21 -1.46 9.89 1.20
C TYR A 21 -1.90 11.32 0.90
N MET A 22 -2.88 11.54 0.02
CA MET A 22 -3.50 12.87 -0.13
C MET A 22 -4.29 13.25 1.13
N ALA A 23 -5.08 12.33 1.67
CA ALA A 23 -5.90 12.57 2.87
C ALA A 23 -5.06 12.80 4.13
N LEU A 24 -3.94 12.09 4.29
CA LEU A 24 -3.03 12.18 5.44
C LEU A 24 -1.75 12.96 5.12
N SER A 25 -1.78 13.80 4.08
CA SER A 25 -0.59 14.50 3.56
C SER A 25 0.12 15.32 4.61
N LYS A 26 -0.62 16.09 5.43
CA LYS A 26 -0.06 16.95 6.48
C LYS A 26 0.65 16.12 7.55
N GLU A 27 -0.01 15.09 8.04
CA GLU A 27 0.50 14.19 9.07
C GLU A 27 1.71 13.40 8.59
N TRP A 28 1.68 12.97 7.33
CA TRP A 28 2.76 12.25 6.67
C TRP A 28 3.98 13.15 6.46
N LEU A 29 3.80 14.37 5.93
CA LEU A 29 4.89 15.34 5.77
C LEU A 29 5.55 15.68 7.11
N ALA A 30 4.76 15.95 8.14
CA ALA A 30 5.27 16.21 9.48
C ALA A 30 6.06 15.01 10.06
N ALA A 31 5.63 13.78 9.77
CA ALA A 31 6.29 12.57 10.26
C ALA A 31 7.55 12.19 9.46
N THR A 32 7.61 12.54 8.17
CA THR A 32 8.79 12.29 7.32
C THR A 32 9.92 13.29 7.56
N GLY A 33 9.59 14.51 8.00
CA GLY A 33 10.55 15.58 8.23
C GLY A 33 11.10 16.19 6.93
N ILE A 34 10.44 15.96 5.80
CA ILE A 34 10.83 16.53 4.51
C ILE A 34 10.56 18.05 4.55
N PRO A 35 11.57 18.89 4.23
CA PRO A 35 11.38 20.34 4.12
C PRO A 35 10.26 20.67 3.14
N CYS A 36 9.44 21.66 3.44
CA CYS A 36 8.36 22.11 2.57
C CYS A 36 8.64 23.53 2.09
N ASP A 37 8.26 23.83 0.85
CA ASP A 37 8.31 25.17 0.27
C ASP A 37 7.26 26.09 0.90
N GLU A 38 7.26 27.37 0.50
CA GLU A 38 6.27 28.37 0.96
C GLU A 38 4.81 27.99 0.69
N ASN A 39 4.57 27.06 -0.24
CA ASN A 39 3.24 26.54 -0.58
C ASN A 39 2.89 25.25 0.17
N GLY A 40 3.75 24.80 1.10
CA GLY A 40 3.56 23.58 1.88
C GLY A 40 3.79 22.30 1.07
N LYS A 41 4.47 22.36 -0.08
CA LYS A 41 4.83 21.19 -0.88
C LYS A 41 6.22 20.70 -0.48
N PRO A 42 6.44 19.37 -0.41
CA PRO A 42 7.77 18.83 -0.13
C PRO A 42 8.80 19.29 -1.16
N GLU A 43 9.89 19.87 -0.70
CA GLU A 43 11.01 20.32 -1.53
C GLU A 43 11.68 19.11 -2.22
N GLY A 44 12.03 19.26 -3.49
CA GLY A 44 12.72 18.22 -4.28
C GLY A 44 11.82 17.18 -4.97
N ASN A 45 10.49 17.29 -4.88
CA ASN A 45 9.55 16.28 -5.39
C ASN A 45 9.18 16.39 -6.89
N ASN A 46 10.09 16.84 -7.77
CA ASN A 46 9.80 17.00 -9.21
C ASN A 46 10.00 15.72 -10.05
N SER A 47 10.24 14.57 -9.43
CA SER A 47 10.46 13.32 -10.14
C SER A 47 9.19 12.48 -10.22
N ALA A 48 8.82 12.05 -11.43
CA ALA A 48 7.74 11.08 -11.64
C ALA A 48 8.15 9.65 -11.21
N LEU A 49 9.43 9.41 -10.90
CA LEU A 49 9.98 8.09 -10.63
C LEU A 49 9.27 7.34 -9.48
N PRO A 50 8.97 7.94 -8.31
CA PRO A 50 8.27 7.23 -7.23
C PRO A 50 6.87 6.76 -7.63
N PHE A 51 6.16 7.51 -8.48
CA PHE A 51 4.85 7.12 -8.99
C PHE A 51 4.93 5.90 -9.91
N VAL A 52 5.93 5.86 -10.80
CA VAL A 52 6.16 4.72 -11.68
C VAL A 52 6.59 3.48 -10.88
N LEU A 53 7.53 3.65 -9.94
CA LEU A 53 8.01 2.55 -9.10
C LEU A 53 6.88 1.97 -8.23
N SER A 54 6.03 2.82 -7.65
CA SER A 54 4.88 2.36 -6.86
C SER A 54 3.86 1.63 -7.72
N ALA A 55 3.56 2.10 -8.94
CA ALA A 55 2.65 1.40 -9.86
C ALA A 55 3.17 0.00 -10.22
N VAL A 56 4.47 -0.11 -10.54
CA VAL A 56 5.11 -1.40 -10.82
C VAL A 56 5.08 -2.31 -9.59
N ALA A 57 5.42 -1.79 -8.41
CA ALA A 57 5.39 -2.55 -7.15
C ALA A 57 3.98 -3.09 -6.84
N MET A 58 2.92 -2.32 -7.10
CA MET A 58 1.54 -2.78 -6.90
C MET A 58 1.18 -3.99 -7.77
N ILE A 59 1.73 -4.08 -8.99
CA ILE A 59 1.53 -5.25 -9.86
C ILE A 59 2.19 -6.49 -9.25
N PHE A 60 3.42 -6.37 -8.72
CA PHE A 60 4.09 -7.48 -8.06
C PHE A 60 3.35 -7.94 -6.80
N VAL A 61 2.89 -7.00 -5.97
CA VAL A 61 2.10 -7.31 -4.77
C VAL A 61 0.81 -8.03 -5.16
N ALA A 62 0.03 -7.49 -6.10
CA ALA A 62 -1.20 -8.14 -6.57
C ALA A 62 -0.93 -9.53 -7.17
N GLY A 63 0.15 -9.67 -7.95
CA GLY A 63 0.52 -10.92 -8.61
C GLY A 63 0.87 -12.01 -7.60
N PHE A 64 1.64 -11.67 -6.56
CA PHE A 64 1.99 -12.62 -5.52
C PHE A 64 0.80 -12.92 -4.59
N MET A 65 -0.02 -11.92 -4.26
CA MET A 65 -1.27 -12.14 -3.53
C MET A 65 -2.19 -13.11 -4.27
N ARG A 66 -2.33 -12.98 -5.60
CA ARG A 66 -3.09 -13.95 -6.42
C ARG A 66 -2.54 -15.36 -6.27
N HIS A 67 -1.21 -15.52 -6.31
CA HIS A 67 -0.57 -16.82 -6.13
C HIS A 67 -0.89 -17.42 -4.75
N ILE A 68 -0.74 -16.64 -3.68
CA ILE A 68 -1.07 -17.07 -2.31
C ILE A 68 -2.55 -17.47 -2.22
N PHE A 69 -3.46 -16.64 -2.74
CA PHE A 69 -4.89 -16.88 -2.63
C PHE A 69 -5.33 -18.12 -3.40
N ALA A 70 -4.76 -18.35 -4.58
CA ALA A 70 -4.99 -19.57 -5.35
C ALA A 70 -4.50 -20.81 -4.59
N SER A 71 -3.30 -20.76 -4.01
CA SER A 71 -2.73 -21.86 -3.21
C SER A 71 -3.50 -22.13 -1.92
N ALA A 72 -4.11 -21.10 -1.33
CA ALA A 72 -4.90 -21.18 -0.10
C ALA A 72 -6.40 -21.44 -0.34
N GLY A 73 -6.85 -21.58 -1.59
CA GLY A 73 -8.27 -21.79 -1.92
C GLY A 73 -9.18 -20.59 -1.63
N ILE A 74 -8.64 -19.38 -1.57
CA ILE A 74 -9.39 -18.14 -1.32
C ILE A 74 -10.09 -17.71 -2.61
N THR A 75 -11.41 -17.80 -2.69
CA THR A 75 -12.18 -17.53 -3.92
C THR A 75 -13.27 -16.46 -3.77
N GLY A 76 -13.70 -16.14 -2.54
CA GLY A 76 -14.78 -15.17 -2.29
C GLY A 76 -14.28 -13.80 -1.85
N VAL A 77 -15.00 -12.74 -2.21
CA VAL A 77 -14.67 -11.33 -1.90
C VAL A 77 -14.39 -11.10 -0.41
N GLY A 78 -15.21 -11.64 0.49
CA GLY A 78 -15.00 -11.52 1.93
C GLY A 78 -13.70 -12.19 2.39
N MET A 79 -13.40 -13.38 1.87
CA MET A 79 -12.15 -14.09 2.17
C MET A 79 -10.94 -13.38 1.56
N GLY A 80 -11.07 -12.82 0.36
CA GLY A 80 -10.04 -12.02 -0.28
C GLY A 80 -9.74 -10.74 0.50
N LEU A 81 -10.77 -10.05 0.99
CA LEU A 81 -10.64 -8.88 1.85
C LEU A 81 -9.89 -9.21 3.13
N VAL A 82 -10.32 -10.26 3.85
CA VAL A 82 -9.68 -10.69 5.11
C VAL A 82 -8.25 -11.19 4.87
N GLY A 83 -8.03 -11.97 3.81
CA GLY A 83 -6.71 -12.45 3.43
C GLY A 83 -5.75 -11.30 3.08
N GLY A 84 -6.24 -10.32 2.31
CA GLY A 84 -5.47 -9.14 1.95
C GLY A 84 -5.17 -8.25 3.16
N PHE A 85 -6.18 -8.04 4.01
CA PHE A 85 -6.01 -7.35 5.29
C PHE A 85 -4.96 -8.04 6.15
N GLY A 86 -4.99 -9.38 6.24
CA GLY A 86 -4.01 -10.16 6.99
C GLY A 86 -2.58 -10.01 6.45
N ILE A 87 -2.39 -10.04 5.13
CA ILE A 87 -1.08 -9.79 4.50
C ILE A 87 -0.58 -8.39 4.85
N GLY A 88 -1.42 -7.36 4.68
CA GLY A 88 -0.99 -5.99 4.96
C GLY A 88 -0.74 -5.74 6.46
N LEU A 89 -1.59 -6.24 7.34
CA LEU A 89 -1.50 -6.01 8.79
C LEU A 89 -0.42 -6.85 9.47
N PHE A 90 -0.32 -8.13 9.14
CA PHE A 90 0.54 -9.07 9.88
C PHE A 90 1.86 -9.37 9.18
N PHE A 91 2.03 -8.98 7.91
CA PHE A 91 3.27 -9.20 7.19
C PHE A 91 3.97 -7.89 6.79
N ILE A 92 3.27 -6.99 6.10
CA ILE A 92 3.90 -5.76 5.59
C ILE A 92 4.06 -4.70 6.69
N SER A 93 3.02 -4.45 7.50
CA SER A 93 3.05 -3.42 8.54
C SER A 93 4.13 -3.63 9.61
N PRO A 94 4.38 -4.87 10.11
CA PRO A 94 5.48 -5.12 11.04
C PRO A 94 6.84 -4.89 10.39
N TRP A 95 6.99 -5.23 9.11
CA TRP A 95 8.23 -4.95 8.37
C TRP A 95 8.49 -3.45 8.24
N ILE A 96 7.46 -2.66 7.94
CA ILE A 96 7.54 -1.19 7.93
C ILE A 96 7.91 -0.65 9.32
N MET A 97 7.28 -1.17 10.39
CA MET A 97 7.59 -0.79 11.77
C MET A 97 9.06 -1.00 12.10
N ILE A 98 9.61 -2.17 11.74
CA ILE A 98 11.02 -2.50 11.97
C ILE A 98 11.94 -1.51 11.26
N ASN A 99 11.71 -1.25 9.97
CA ASN A 99 12.53 -0.31 9.20
C ASN A 99 12.47 1.11 9.78
N ASN A 100 11.26 1.60 10.07
CA ASN A 100 11.07 2.91 10.69
C ASN A 100 11.75 3.01 12.07
N ALA A 101 11.69 1.95 12.88
CA ALA A 101 12.31 1.93 14.21
C ALA A 101 13.84 2.01 14.11
N TYR A 102 14.47 1.23 13.22
CA TYR A 102 15.91 1.30 13.00
C TYR A 102 16.37 2.63 12.43
N GLU A 103 15.56 3.25 11.58
CA GLU A 103 15.81 4.61 11.08
C GLU A 103 15.45 5.71 12.08
N SER A 104 15.02 5.37 13.30
CA SER A 104 14.58 6.33 14.32
C SER A 104 13.49 7.30 13.82
N ARG A 105 12.63 6.82 12.92
CA ARG A 105 11.45 7.55 12.42
C ARG A 105 10.36 7.58 13.49
N PRO A 106 9.54 8.63 13.55
CA PRO A 106 8.44 8.70 14.51
C PRO A 106 7.44 7.57 14.26
N PHE A 107 6.92 6.97 15.34
CA PHE A 107 5.95 5.86 15.26
C PHE A 107 4.69 6.20 14.46
N LYS A 108 4.34 7.50 14.38
CA LYS A 108 3.26 8.00 13.52
C LYS A 108 3.46 7.61 12.04
N LEU A 109 4.70 7.61 11.54
CA LEU A 109 4.99 7.18 10.17
C LEU A 109 4.70 5.68 9.97
N THR A 110 4.93 4.86 10.98
CA THR A 110 4.55 3.45 10.98
C THR A 110 3.05 3.26 10.91
N LEU A 111 2.26 4.04 11.66
CA LEU A 111 0.79 3.97 11.56
C LEU A 111 0.29 4.36 10.17
N ILE A 112 0.83 5.45 9.59
CA ILE A 112 0.37 5.95 8.28
C ILE A 112 0.72 4.93 7.18
N ASN A 113 1.98 4.50 7.12
CA ASN A 113 2.46 3.60 6.07
C ASN A 113 1.95 2.16 6.26
N GLY A 114 1.86 1.70 7.50
CA GLY A 114 1.27 0.39 7.84
C GLY A 114 -0.24 0.35 7.60
N GLY A 115 -0.95 1.42 7.93
CA GLY A 115 -2.37 1.56 7.60
C GLY A 115 -2.61 1.49 6.08
N TYR A 116 -1.81 2.22 5.30
CA TYR A 116 -1.81 2.11 3.84
C TYR A 116 -1.59 0.67 3.37
N ALA A 117 -0.55 0.00 3.85
CA ALA A 117 -0.26 -1.38 3.46
C ALA A 117 -1.42 -2.33 3.81
N THR A 118 -2.01 -2.17 5.00
CA THR A 118 -3.11 -2.97 5.51
C THR A 118 -4.37 -2.83 4.65
N PHE A 119 -4.89 -1.60 4.52
CA PHE A 119 -6.12 -1.36 3.80
C PHE A 119 -5.95 -1.46 2.28
N GLY A 120 -4.78 -1.08 1.76
CA GLY A 120 -4.42 -1.28 0.35
C GLY A 120 -4.45 -2.76 -0.02
N CYS A 121 -3.79 -3.61 0.76
CA CYS A 121 -3.85 -5.06 0.52
C CYS A 121 -5.26 -5.63 0.72
N ALA A 122 -6.04 -5.15 1.68
CA ALA A 122 -7.44 -5.57 1.84
C ALA A 122 -8.28 -5.30 0.59
N ILE A 123 -8.16 -4.08 0.02
CA ILE A 123 -8.85 -3.70 -1.22
C ILE A 123 -8.37 -4.55 -2.40
N MET A 124 -7.05 -4.70 -2.55
CA MET A 124 -6.48 -5.54 -3.61
C MET A 124 -6.97 -6.98 -3.52
N GLY A 125 -7.01 -7.53 -2.31
CA GLY A 125 -7.48 -8.89 -2.06
C GLY A 125 -8.96 -9.09 -2.38
N ALA A 126 -9.80 -8.12 -2.01
CA ALA A 126 -11.20 -8.10 -2.41
C ALA A 126 -11.34 -8.07 -3.94
N VAL A 127 -10.62 -7.17 -4.62
CA VAL A 127 -10.68 -7.03 -6.10
C VAL A 127 -10.20 -8.28 -6.82
N LEU A 128 -9.12 -8.91 -6.35
CA LEU A 128 -8.59 -10.14 -6.94
C LEU A 128 -9.63 -11.27 -7.00
N THR A 129 -10.58 -11.28 -6.08
CA THR A 129 -11.57 -12.36 -5.91
C THR A 129 -12.94 -12.05 -6.51
N ILE A 130 -13.07 -10.94 -7.24
CA ILE A 130 -14.34 -10.58 -7.94
C ILE A 130 -14.51 -11.41 -9.23
N PHE A 131 -13.43 -11.70 -9.97
CA PHE A 131 -13.45 -12.40 -11.27
C PHE A 131 -12.16 -13.20 -11.53
#